data_AF-A0A832AL26-F1
#
_entry.id   AF-A0A832AL26-F1
#
_cell.length_a   1.000
_cell.length_b   1.000
_cell.length_c   1.000
_cell.angle_alpha   90.00
_cell.angle_beta   90.00
_cell.angle_gamma   90.00
#
_symmetry.space_group_name_H-M   'P 1'
#
loop_
_entity.id
_entity.type
_entity.pdbx_description
1 polymer ?
#
loop_
_entity_poly.entity_id
_entity_poly.type
_entity_poly.pdbx_seq_one_letter_code
_entity_poly.pdbx_strand_id
1 'polypeptide(L)'
;MGIGIRSVCGGKGFCGKCKVLIKGKVDHRLTDKTLISEEEQAKGYVLACLAKIIEDVEVFVPPESQFRKAKLLSSVLLPKLIVNPIISRSIISEYTDIVKLATFYKFDEELRKKAESLLDINGKAIVIINPIHNVVIDVKTEDHIYGIAVDIGTTKVVVALIDIAQGKVIDVESEFNKQIMYGEDLVSRISYAIDKEGLRELKTTVIETINGLIDSLCKKHKIDNRELYHISVAGNTVMTYLFVGLDPYPLIRSFKTPVKIDPKPYILKASDLELNTNRDAIVYVLPCSGRFLGGDVIGDIVTAGLHLIDEPALLIDIGTNTEVVIGCKNWFLATTAPAGPAFEGWGLKCGVRAIQGAIESVQIDPQT
;
A
#
# COMPACT_ATOMS: atom_id res chain seq x y z
N MET A 1 24.02 -2.80 -12.58
CA MET A 1 22.91 -3.77 -12.74
C MET A 1 23.09 -4.84 -11.69
N GLY A 2 22.06 -5.14 -10.90
CA GLY A 2 22.11 -6.18 -9.87
C GLY A 2 20.87 -7.04 -9.95
N ILE A 3 20.98 -8.31 -9.55
CA ILE A 3 19.84 -9.21 -9.41
C ILE A 3 19.25 -8.98 -8.02
N GLY A 4 18.01 -8.50 -7.93
CA GLY A 4 17.31 -8.34 -6.67
C GLY A 4 17.02 -9.70 -6.03
N ILE A 5 17.36 -9.87 -4.76
CA ILE A 5 17.07 -11.08 -3.98
C ILE A 5 16.01 -10.73 -2.92
N ARG A 6 15.03 -11.61 -2.72
CA ARG A 6 13.99 -11.41 -1.70
C ARG A 6 14.60 -11.39 -0.29
N SER A 7 14.42 -10.28 0.43
CA SER A 7 14.95 -10.10 1.80
C SER A 7 13.83 -9.75 2.80
N VAL A 8 12.86 -10.66 2.95
CA VAL A 8 11.65 -10.45 3.76
C VAL A 8 11.98 -10.24 5.25
N CYS A 9 12.94 -10.97 5.80
CA CYS A 9 13.31 -10.90 7.22
C CYS A 9 14.42 -9.89 7.55
N GLY A 10 14.79 -9.00 6.62
CA GLY A 10 15.86 -8.02 6.83
C GLY A 10 17.22 -8.64 7.19
N GLY A 11 17.51 -9.85 6.69
CA GLY A 11 18.78 -10.52 6.90
C GLY A 11 18.92 -11.42 8.14
N LYS A 12 17.85 -11.57 8.93
CA LYS A 12 17.85 -12.40 10.14
C LYS A 12 17.82 -13.93 9.91
N GLY A 13 17.72 -14.40 8.66
CA GLY A 13 17.84 -15.82 8.32
C GLY A 13 16.61 -16.73 8.53
N PHE A 14 15.52 -16.23 9.11
CA PHE A 14 14.37 -17.06 9.46
C PHE A 14 13.33 -17.22 8.34
N CYS A 15 13.36 -16.41 7.26
CA CYS A 15 12.34 -16.50 6.21
C CYS A 15 12.65 -17.50 5.09
N GLY A 16 13.92 -17.88 4.92
CA GLY A 16 14.37 -18.78 3.84
C GLY A 16 14.17 -18.25 2.41
N LYS A 17 13.82 -16.98 2.20
CA LYS A 17 13.48 -16.44 0.87
C LYS A 17 14.67 -15.92 0.06
N CYS A 18 15.84 -15.78 0.69
CA CYS A 18 17.07 -15.32 0.06
C CYS A 18 17.99 -16.49 -0.36
N LYS A 19 17.43 -17.68 -0.61
CA LYS A 19 18.22 -18.87 -0.98
C LYS A 19 18.95 -18.63 -2.30
N VAL A 20 20.25 -18.90 -2.32
CA VAL A 20 21.08 -18.85 -3.51
C VAL A 20 21.91 -20.13 -3.58
N LEU A 21 22.21 -20.57 -4.80
CA LEU A 21 23.09 -21.70 -5.03
C LEU A 21 24.48 -21.15 -5.32
N ILE A 22 25.48 -21.65 -4.60
CA ILE A 22 26.86 -21.17 -4.75
C ILE A 22 27.76 -22.29 -5.27
N LYS A 23 28.61 -21.94 -6.25
CA LYS A 23 29.80 -22.71 -6.61
C LYS A 23 31.05 -21.96 -6.13
N GLY A 24 31.82 -22.60 -5.26
CA GLY A 24 32.91 -21.99 -4.51
C GLY A 24 32.59 -21.96 -3.01
N LYS A 25 33.47 -21.37 -2.20
CA LYS A 25 33.33 -21.36 -0.73
C LYS A 25 32.78 -20.04 -0.20
N VAL A 26 31.89 -20.17 0.78
CA VAL A 26 31.36 -19.06 1.58
C VAL A 26 31.39 -19.44 3.06
N ASP A 27 31.62 -18.45 3.92
CA ASP A 27 31.33 -18.59 5.35
C ASP A 27 29.84 -18.32 5.54
N HIS A 28 29.07 -19.35 5.86
CA HIS A 28 27.65 -19.19 6.19
C HIS A 28 27.45 -19.40 7.70
N ARG A 29 26.61 -18.57 8.32
CA ARG A 29 26.23 -18.74 9.74
C ARG A 29 24.78 -19.17 9.85
N LEU A 30 24.53 -20.48 9.94
CA LEU A 30 23.19 -20.99 10.23
C LEU A 30 22.95 -21.03 11.73
N THR A 31 21.69 -20.91 12.11
CA THR A 31 21.20 -21.10 13.48
C THR A 31 20.04 -22.09 13.44
N ASP A 32 19.66 -22.67 14.58
CA ASP A 32 18.53 -23.62 14.65
C ASP A 32 17.19 -23.05 14.16
N LYS A 33 17.10 -21.72 14.01
CA LYS A 33 15.93 -21.00 13.50
C LYS A 33 15.97 -20.74 11.99
N THR A 34 16.99 -21.21 11.29
CA THR A 34 17.13 -20.98 9.84
C THR A 34 16.32 -21.97 9.03
N LEU A 35 15.60 -21.48 8.02
CA LEU A 35 14.75 -22.29 7.14
C LEU A 35 15.50 -22.76 5.90
N ILE A 36 16.48 -23.65 6.10
CA ILE A 36 17.17 -24.36 5.02
C ILE A 36 17.40 -25.82 5.42
N SER A 37 16.94 -26.75 4.60
CA SER A 37 17.05 -28.18 4.90
C SER A 37 18.46 -28.70 4.67
N GLU A 38 18.83 -29.80 5.33
CA GLU A 38 20.11 -30.47 5.11
C GLU A 38 20.30 -30.92 3.66
N GLU A 39 19.21 -31.35 3.00
CA GLU A 39 19.24 -31.74 1.58
C GLU A 39 19.55 -30.55 0.66
N GLU A 40 19.00 -29.38 0.95
CA GLU A 40 19.31 -28.15 0.22
C GLU A 40 20.76 -27.71 0.44
N GLN A 41 21.26 -27.79 1.69
CA GLN A 41 22.66 -27.50 1.99
C GLN A 41 23.60 -28.44 1.25
N ALA A 42 23.29 -29.74 1.20
CA ALA A 42 24.07 -30.73 0.46
C ALA A 42 24.12 -30.45 -1.05
N LYS A 43 23.08 -29.80 -1.59
CA LYS A 43 23.03 -29.35 -3.00
C LYS A 43 23.76 -28.01 -3.23
N GLY A 44 24.33 -27.39 -2.20
CA GLY A 44 25.08 -26.13 -2.29
C GLY A 44 24.25 -24.86 -2.09
N TYR A 45 23.01 -24.98 -1.59
CA TYR A 45 22.20 -23.81 -1.27
C TYR A 45 22.64 -23.16 0.04
N VAL A 46 22.66 -21.83 0.04
CA VAL A 46 22.89 -21.00 1.24
C VAL A 46 21.88 -19.85 1.29
N LEU A 47 21.71 -19.25 2.47
CA LEU A 47 20.94 -18.02 2.62
C LEU A 47 21.84 -16.82 2.32
N ALA A 48 21.55 -16.08 1.23
CA ALA A 48 22.38 -14.97 0.78
C ALA A 48 22.61 -13.90 1.86
N CYS A 49 21.64 -13.71 2.76
CA CYS A 49 21.76 -12.72 3.82
C CYS A 49 22.65 -13.14 5.00
N LEU A 50 23.01 -14.43 5.10
CA LEU A 50 23.86 -14.99 6.16
C LEU A 50 25.17 -15.57 5.62
N ALA A 51 25.42 -15.43 4.32
CA ALA A 51 26.62 -15.91 3.65
C ALA A 51 27.60 -14.75 3.42
N LYS A 52 28.86 -14.97 3.78
CA LYS A 52 29.97 -14.08 3.53
C LYS A 52 30.92 -14.73 2.53
N ILE A 53 31.21 -14.01 1.45
CA ILE A 53 32.12 -14.45 0.40
C ILE A 53 33.55 -14.48 0.96
N ILE A 54 34.24 -15.62 0.80
CA ILE A 54 35.62 -15.81 1.27
C ILE A 54 36.61 -16.07 0.13
N GLU A 55 36.12 -16.38 -1.07
CA GLU A 55 36.91 -16.55 -2.30
C GLU A 55 36.06 -16.13 -3.51
N ASP A 56 36.61 -16.24 -4.72
CA ASP A 56 35.83 -16.03 -5.94
C ASP A 56 34.75 -17.09 -6.08
N VAL A 57 33.49 -16.67 -6.21
CA VAL A 57 32.33 -17.55 -6.25
C VAL A 57 31.42 -17.24 -7.43
N GLU A 58 30.82 -18.29 -8.00
CA GLU A 58 29.67 -18.14 -8.89
C GLU A 58 28.38 -18.28 -8.07
N VAL A 59 27.51 -17.27 -8.17
CA VAL A 59 26.22 -17.24 -7.48
C VAL A 59 25.10 -17.40 -8.49
N PHE A 60 24.37 -18.52 -8.38
CA PHE A 60 23.13 -18.71 -9.09
C PHE A 60 21.95 -18.31 -8.19
N VAL A 61 21.13 -17.36 -8.66
CA VAL A 61 19.94 -16.91 -7.94
C VAL A 61 18.71 -17.62 -8.53
N PRO A 62 18.10 -18.59 -7.81
CA PRO A 62 16.91 -19.29 -8.28
C PRO A 62 15.76 -18.31 -8.55
N PRO A 63 14.91 -18.55 -9.56
CA PRO A 63 13.77 -17.68 -9.86
C PRO A 63 12.87 -17.36 -8.65
N GLU A 64 12.71 -18.32 -7.74
CA GLU A 64 11.92 -18.21 -6.51
C GLU A 64 12.49 -17.17 -5.52
N SER A 65 13.81 -17.02 -5.51
CA SER A 65 14.56 -16.08 -4.66
C SER A 65 14.75 -14.72 -5.34
N GLN A 66 14.51 -14.63 -6.65
CA GLN A 66 14.56 -13.38 -7.38
C GLN A 66 13.39 -12.48 -6.96
N PHE A 67 13.70 -11.21 -6.75
CA PHE A 67 12.72 -10.15 -6.65
C PHE A 67 12.28 -9.78 -8.07
N ARG A 68 11.00 -10.01 -8.39
CA ARG A 68 10.41 -9.62 -9.67
C ARG A 68 9.07 -8.94 -9.43
N LYS A 69 8.85 -7.80 -10.10
CA LYS A 69 7.54 -7.12 -10.14
C LYS A 69 6.52 -8.10 -10.71
N ALA A 70 5.47 -8.40 -9.95
CA ALA A 70 4.33 -9.12 -10.49
C ALA A 70 3.66 -8.24 -11.56
N LYS A 71 3.28 -8.81 -12.70
CA LYS A 71 2.38 -8.14 -13.65
C LYS A 71 1.03 -7.97 -12.95
N LEU A 72 0.67 -6.74 -12.61
CA LEU A 72 -0.73 -6.40 -12.32
C LEU A 72 -1.52 -6.53 -13.63
N LEU A 73 -2.68 -7.18 -13.56
CA LEU A 73 -3.58 -7.38 -14.72
C LEU A 73 -3.98 -6.02 -15.30
N SER A 74 -3.94 -5.92 -16.64
CA SER A 74 -3.77 -4.68 -17.40
C SER A 74 -5.04 -4.09 -18.01
N SER A 75 -6.24 -4.54 -17.62
CA SER A 75 -7.49 -3.92 -18.10
C SER A 75 -8.58 -4.00 -17.05
N VAL A 76 -8.79 -2.88 -16.35
CA VAL A 76 -9.97 -2.64 -15.51
C VAL A 76 -10.93 -1.79 -16.33
N LEU A 77 -12.16 -2.28 -16.55
CA LEU A 77 -13.26 -1.45 -17.03
C LEU A 77 -13.71 -0.57 -15.86
N LEU A 78 -13.08 0.59 -15.72
CA LEU A 78 -13.52 1.59 -14.76
C LEU A 78 -14.78 2.29 -15.29
N PRO A 79 -15.77 2.59 -14.42
CA PRO A 79 -16.86 3.48 -14.80
C PRO A 79 -16.28 4.83 -15.26
N LYS A 80 -17.02 5.55 -16.11
CA LYS A 80 -16.60 6.87 -16.57
C LYS A 80 -16.51 7.83 -15.38
N LEU A 81 -15.30 8.17 -14.97
CA LEU A 81 -15.02 9.03 -13.83
C LEU A 81 -15.16 10.50 -14.23
N ILE A 82 -15.95 11.27 -13.46
CA ILE A 82 -15.88 12.73 -13.48
C ILE A 82 -14.90 13.11 -12.37
N VAL A 83 -13.77 13.68 -12.75
CA VAL A 83 -12.71 14.06 -11.83
C VAL A 83 -13.14 15.30 -11.05
N ASN A 84 -13.38 15.13 -9.75
CA ASN A 84 -13.68 16.21 -8.81
C ASN A 84 -12.83 16.06 -7.54
N PRO A 85 -11.59 16.57 -7.54
CA PRO A 85 -10.66 16.33 -6.46
C PRO A 85 -11.01 17.14 -5.22
N ILE A 86 -10.75 16.56 -4.04
CA ILE A 86 -10.95 17.24 -2.75
C ILE A 86 -9.99 18.44 -2.61
N ILE A 87 -8.76 18.30 -3.11
CA ILE A 87 -7.79 19.40 -3.13
C ILE A 87 -8.25 20.46 -4.12
N SER A 88 -8.33 21.70 -3.62
CA SER A 88 -8.75 22.85 -4.38
C SER A 88 -7.55 23.59 -4.96
N ARG A 89 -7.75 24.15 -6.16
CA ARG A 89 -6.74 24.90 -6.89
C ARG A 89 -7.28 26.30 -7.20
N SER A 90 -6.51 27.32 -6.87
CA SER A 90 -6.84 28.72 -7.21
C SER A 90 -5.69 29.36 -7.97
N ILE A 91 -5.99 30.01 -9.10
CA ILE A 91 -5.02 30.86 -9.78
C ILE A 91 -5.13 32.26 -9.17
N ILE A 92 -4.00 32.88 -8.87
CA ILE A 92 -3.90 34.26 -8.42
C ILE A 92 -3.10 35.07 -9.43
N SER A 93 -3.49 36.32 -9.67
CA SER A 93 -2.80 37.25 -10.57
C SER A 93 -2.56 38.62 -9.94
N GLU A 94 -3.16 38.89 -8.79
CA GLU A 94 -3.01 40.16 -8.07
C GLU A 94 -2.78 39.92 -6.56
N TYR A 95 -2.13 40.89 -5.91
CA TYR A 95 -1.94 40.88 -4.46
C TYR A 95 -3.27 40.83 -3.68
N THR A 96 -4.35 41.37 -4.25
CA THR A 96 -5.68 41.33 -3.64
C THR A 96 -6.22 39.90 -3.51
N ASP A 97 -5.82 38.98 -4.39
CA ASP A 97 -6.24 37.59 -4.34
C ASP A 97 -5.59 36.84 -3.17
N ILE A 98 -4.34 37.17 -2.83
CA ILE A 98 -3.65 36.65 -1.64
C ILE A 98 -4.41 37.05 -0.38
N VAL A 99 -4.84 38.32 -0.30
CA VAL A 99 -5.62 38.83 0.84
C VAL A 99 -6.98 38.12 0.94
N LYS A 100 -7.68 37.92 -0.18
CA LYS A 100 -8.93 37.16 -0.22
C LYS A 100 -8.72 35.73 0.28
N LEU A 101 -7.71 35.02 -0.21
CA LEU A 101 -7.40 33.65 0.23
C LEU A 101 -7.08 33.59 1.72
N ALA A 102 -6.27 34.53 2.22
CA ALA A 102 -5.93 34.61 3.65
C ALA A 102 -7.13 34.94 4.56
N THR A 103 -8.25 35.42 4.00
CA THR A 103 -9.49 35.67 4.74
C THR A 103 -10.24 34.37 5.04
N PHE A 104 -10.14 33.37 4.16
CA PHE A 104 -10.87 32.10 4.27
C PHE A 104 -9.99 30.94 4.73
N TYR A 105 -8.69 31.00 4.45
CA TYR A 105 -7.75 29.91 4.68
C TYR A 105 -6.56 30.37 5.49
N LYS A 106 -6.08 29.50 6.37
CA LYS A 106 -4.78 29.67 7.01
C LYS A 106 -3.71 29.68 5.92
N PHE A 107 -3.04 30.81 5.75
CA PHE A 107 -1.99 31.02 4.76
C PHE A 107 -0.68 31.31 5.50
N ASP A 108 0.21 30.31 5.53
CA ASP A 108 1.49 30.42 6.19
C ASP A 108 2.34 31.58 5.60
N GLU A 109 3.14 32.23 6.44
CA GLU A 109 3.95 33.39 6.03
C GLU A 109 4.96 33.02 4.94
N GLU A 110 5.55 31.83 4.99
CA GLU A 110 6.49 31.35 3.98
C GLU A 110 5.80 31.17 2.63
N LEU A 111 4.63 30.53 2.62
CA LEU A 111 3.83 30.32 1.42
C LEU A 111 3.29 31.64 0.87
N ARG A 112 2.93 32.59 1.74
CA ARG A 112 2.49 33.92 1.33
C ARG A 112 3.62 34.69 0.65
N LYS A 113 4.81 34.71 1.23
CA LYS A 113 6.00 35.32 0.61
C LYS A 113 6.34 34.66 -0.73
N LYS A 114 6.22 33.32 -0.81
CA LYS A 114 6.36 32.56 -2.06
C LYS A 114 5.34 33.01 -3.12
N ALA A 115 4.07 33.21 -2.73
CA ALA A 115 3.03 33.72 -3.62
C ALA A 115 3.33 35.12 -4.15
N GLU A 116 3.68 36.05 -3.26
CA GLU A 116 4.05 37.44 -3.61
C GLU A 116 5.24 37.45 -4.58
N SER A 117 6.30 36.69 -4.27
CA SER A 117 7.47 36.56 -5.14
C SER A 117 7.14 35.98 -6.53
N LEU A 118 6.27 34.97 -6.61
CA LEU A 118 5.87 34.39 -7.89
C LEU A 118 4.98 35.33 -8.70
N LEU A 119 4.13 36.13 -8.04
CA LEU A 119 3.37 37.18 -8.72
C LEU A 119 4.29 38.24 -9.33
N ASP A 120 5.31 38.69 -8.61
CA ASP A 120 6.25 39.70 -9.12
C ASP A 120 7.04 39.22 -10.34
N ILE A 121 7.42 37.93 -10.36
CA ILE A 121 8.26 37.38 -11.44
C ILE A 121 7.39 36.93 -12.63
N ASN A 122 6.28 36.25 -12.38
CA ASN A 122 5.49 35.55 -13.42
C ASN A 122 4.16 36.25 -13.74
N GLY A 123 3.73 37.24 -12.95
CA GLY A 123 2.42 37.86 -13.04
C GLY A 123 1.26 36.96 -12.60
N LYS A 124 1.54 35.71 -12.19
CA LYS A 124 0.55 34.74 -11.73
C LYS A 124 1.19 33.64 -10.88
N ALA A 125 0.40 33.05 -9.99
CA ALA A 125 0.74 31.84 -9.28
C ALA A 125 -0.48 30.93 -9.09
N ILE A 126 -0.24 29.65 -8.83
CA ILE A 126 -1.24 28.65 -8.53
C ILE A 126 -1.12 28.31 -7.05
N VAL A 127 -2.21 28.47 -6.31
CA VAL A 127 -2.32 28.16 -4.90
C VAL A 127 -3.08 26.84 -4.73
N ILE A 128 -2.47 25.90 -4.01
CA ILE A 128 -3.06 24.61 -3.68
C ILE A 128 -3.62 24.68 -2.25
N ILE A 129 -4.87 24.26 -2.10
CA ILE A 129 -5.66 24.45 -0.89
C ILE A 129 -6.18 23.09 -0.43
N ASN A 130 -6.02 22.84 0.87
CA ASN A 130 -6.73 21.79 1.59
C ASN A 130 -7.99 22.41 2.21
N PRO A 131 -9.18 22.23 1.58
CA PRO A 131 -10.41 22.86 2.07
C PRO A 131 -10.94 22.19 3.34
N ILE A 132 -10.58 20.93 3.62
CA ILE A 132 -11.05 20.23 4.83
C ILE A 132 -10.44 20.86 6.08
N HIS A 133 -9.14 21.19 6.02
CA HIS A 133 -8.43 21.81 7.13
C HIS A 133 -8.30 23.34 6.99
N ASN A 134 -9.00 23.94 6.03
CA ASN A 134 -8.98 25.37 5.70
C ASN A 134 -7.56 25.97 5.64
N VAL A 135 -6.66 25.33 4.89
CA VAL A 135 -5.24 25.73 4.85
C VAL A 135 -4.71 25.74 3.43
N VAL A 136 -3.90 26.74 3.10
CA VAL A 136 -3.07 26.77 1.89
C VAL A 136 -1.86 25.87 2.12
N ILE A 137 -1.66 24.89 1.24
CA ILE A 137 -0.65 23.83 1.44
C ILE A 137 0.55 23.95 0.48
N ASP A 138 0.40 24.69 -0.62
CA ASP A 138 1.51 25.01 -1.54
C ASP A 138 1.16 26.18 -2.45
N VAL A 139 2.19 26.80 -3.02
CA VAL A 139 2.08 27.83 -4.06
C VAL A 139 3.13 27.55 -5.13
N LYS A 140 2.72 27.51 -6.40
CA LYS A 140 3.61 27.12 -7.51
C LYS A 140 3.20 27.74 -8.84
N THR A 141 3.96 27.43 -9.89
CA THR A 141 3.73 27.96 -11.25
C THR A 141 3.18 26.90 -12.21
N GLU A 142 3.54 25.64 -11.99
CA GLU A 142 3.13 24.51 -12.80
C GLU A 142 1.80 23.92 -12.32
N ASP A 143 1.02 23.38 -13.25
CA ASP A 143 -0.38 23.04 -13.03
C ASP A 143 -0.65 21.56 -12.68
N HIS A 144 0.39 20.80 -12.41
CA HIS A 144 0.22 19.41 -12.01
C HIS A 144 -0.29 19.32 -10.58
N ILE A 145 -1.15 18.35 -10.29
CA ILE A 145 -1.58 18.04 -8.94
C ILE A 145 -1.44 16.53 -8.78
N TYR A 146 -0.52 16.10 -7.93
CA TYR A 146 -0.28 14.68 -7.72
C TYR A 146 -0.89 14.21 -6.40
N GLY A 147 -1.18 12.91 -6.38
CA GLY A 147 -1.58 12.19 -5.19
C GLY A 147 -1.21 10.73 -5.31
N ILE A 148 -1.57 9.98 -4.28
CA ILE A 148 -1.36 8.55 -4.25
C ILE A 148 -2.62 7.82 -3.78
N ALA A 149 -2.83 6.62 -4.30
CA ALA A 149 -3.74 5.65 -3.71
C ALA A 149 -2.92 4.53 -3.09
N VAL A 150 -3.24 4.15 -1.85
CA VAL A 150 -2.53 3.15 -1.07
C VAL A 150 -3.50 2.03 -0.73
N ASP A 151 -3.13 0.80 -1.09
CA ASP A 151 -3.79 -0.41 -0.64
C ASP A 151 -2.89 -1.13 0.37
N ILE A 152 -3.37 -1.21 1.62
CA ILE A 152 -2.67 -1.85 2.73
C ILE A 152 -3.21 -3.26 2.90
N GLY A 153 -2.67 -4.18 2.11
CA GLY A 153 -2.89 -5.61 2.30
C GLY A 153 -2.09 -6.18 3.47
N THR A 154 -2.55 -7.31 3.99
CA THR A 154 -1.84 -8.05 5.05
C THR A 154 -0.46 -8.49 4.58
N THR A 155 -0.34 -8.98 3.34
CA THR A 155 0.92 -9.52 2.78
C THR A 155 1.71 -8.48 1.97
N LYS A 156 1.02 -7.57 1.28
CA LYS A 156 1.63 -6.58 0.38
C LYS A 156 0.99 -5.21 0.61
N VAL A 157 1.80 -4.18 0.45
CA VAL A 157 1.33 -2.80 0.33
C VAL A 157 1.55 -2.36 -1.12
N VAL A 158 0.55 -1.73 -1.71
CA VAL A 158 0.59 -1.20 -3.08
C VAL A 158 0.37 0.31 -3.02
N VAL A 159 1.17 1.06 -3.76
CA VAL A 159 1.01 2.52 -3.92
C VAL A 159 0.93 2.84 -5.41
N ALA A 160 -0.16 3.49 -5.81
CA ALA A 160 -0.34 4.05 -7.14
C ALA A 160 -0.10 5.55 -7.10
N LEU A 161 0.79 6.05 -7.96
CA LEU A 161 0.99 7.48 -8.18
C LEU A 161 -0.03 7.98 -9.22
N ILE A 162 -0.70 9.09 -8.92
CA ILE A 162 -1.86 9.57 -9.68
C ILE A 162 -1.66 11.04 -10.04
N ASP A 163 -1.88 11.38 -11.31
CA ASP A 163 -2.22 12.75 -11.73
C ASP A 163 -3.69 13.00 -11.39
N ILE A 164 -3.92 13.78 -10.33
CA ILE A 164 -5.26 14.06 -9.81
C ILE A 164 -6.03 14.93 -10.79
N ALA A 165 -5.38 15.90 -11.45
CA ALA A 165 -6.04 16.81 -12.36
C ALA A 165 -6.61 16.07 -13.58
N GLN A 166 -5.89 15.04 -14.04
CA GLN A 166 -6.30 14.20 -15.18
C GLN A 166 -7.06 12.94 -14.77
N GLY A 167 -7.05 12.56 -13.49
CA GLY A 167 -7.59 11.29 -13.01
C GLY A 167 -6.84 10.07 -13.55
N LYS A 168 -5.53 10.21 -13.82
CA LYS A 168 -4.74 9.18 -14.50
C LYS A 168 -3.70 8.56 -13.57
N VAL A 169 -3.66 7.24 -13.51
CA VAL A 169 -2.57 6.50 -12.85
C VAL A 169 -1.30 6.64 -13.68
N ILE A 170 -0.26 7.22 -13.08
CA ILE A 170 1.06 7.41 -13.68
C ILE A 170 1.87 6.11 -13.61
N ASP A 171 1.90 5.50 -12.43
CA ASP A 171 2.68 4.29 -12.15
C ASP A 171 2.20 3.62 -10.85
N VAL A 172 2.55 2.35 -10.67
CA VAL A 172 2.20 1.56 -9.49
C VAL A 172 3.42 0.79 -9.02
N GLU A 173 3.69 0.85 -7.72
CA GLU A 173 4.70 0.04 -7.06
C GLU A 173 4.11 -0.71 -5.86
N SER A 174 4.73 -1.84 -5.54
CA SER A 174 4.29 -2.69 -4.45
C SER A 174 5.48 -3.30 -3.72
N GLU A 175 5.37 -3.47 -2.42
CA GLU A 175 6.35 -4.15 -1.58
C GLU A 175 5.64 -5.08 -0.60
N PHE A 176 6.36 -6.05 -0.04
CA PHE A 176 5.85 -6.82 1.10
C PHE A 176 5.51 -5.88 2.27
N ASN A 177 4.38 -6.14 2.91
CA ASN A 177 4.02 -5.44 4.14
C ASN A 177 5.02 -5.87 5.21
N LYS A 178 5.90 -4.95 5.61
CA LYS A 178 6.95 -5.23 6.60
C LYS A 178 6.38 -5.62 7.96
N GLN A 179 5.11 -5.41 8.25
CA GLN A 179 4.49 -5.91 9.50
C GLN A 179 4.56 -7.43 9.63
N ILE A 180 4.85 -8.17 8.55
CA ILE A 180 5.08 -9.62 8.57
C ILE A 180 6.15 -10.06 9.58
N MET A 181 7.13 -9.21 9.92
CA MET A 181 8.15 -9.54 10.94
C MET A 181 7.60 -9.59 12.37
N TYR A 182 6.40 -9.06 12.62
CA TYR A 182 5.73 -9.06 13.92
C TYR A 182 4.50 -9.99 13.98
N GLY A 183 4.08 -10.51 12.82
CA GLY A 183 2.96 -11.45 12.71
C GLY A 183 2.65 -11.77 11.24
N GLU A 184 2.56 -13.06 10.93
CA GLU A 184 2.28 -13.53 9.56
C GLU A 184 0.84 -13.28 9.14
N ASP A 185 -0.10 -13.24 10.09
CA ASP A 185 -1.53 -13.06 9.88
C ASP A 185 -2.12 -11.92 10.72
N LEU A 186 -3.42 -11.65 10.55
CA LEU A 186 -4.11 -10.59 11.29
C LEU A 186 -4.14 -10.85 12.81
N VAL A 187 -4.39 -12.08 13.25
CA VAL A 187 -4.59 -12.41 14.68
C VAL A 187 -3.29 -12.27 15.47
N SER A 188 -2.18 -12.74 14.89
CA SER A 188 -0.83 -12.60 15.44
C SER A 188 -0.42 -11.13 15.55
N ARG A 189 -0.71 -10.30 14.53
CA ARG A 189 -0.49 -8.85 14.59
C ARG A 189 -1.34 -8.16 15.65
N ILE A 190 -2.61 -8.54 15.78
CA ILE A 190 -3.48 -7.98 16.83
C ILE A 190 -2.92 -8.33 18.21
N SER A 191 -2.46 -9.57 18.39
CA SER A 191 -1.87 -10.03 19.65
C SER A 191 -0.59 -9.27 19.98
N TYR A 192 0.24 -8.96 18.99
CA TYR A 192 1.41 -8.09 19.14
C TYR A 192 1.02 -6.65 19.51
N ALA A 193 -0.05 -6.13 18.91
CA ALA A 193 -0.57 -4.78 19.14
C ALA A 193 -1.30 -4.59 20.49
N ILE A 194 -1.49 -5.64 21.28
CA ILE A 194 -2.11 -5.52 22.63
C ILE A 194 -1.26 -4.60 23.52
N ASP A 195 0.05 -4.68 23.37
CA ASP A 195 0.95 -3.74 24.02
C ASP A 195 1.05 -2.42 23.22
N LYS A 196 1.12 -1.30 23.94
CA LYS A 196 1.17 0.04 23.31
C LYS A 196 2.41 0.22 22.44
N GLU A 197 3.54 -0.35 22.84
CA GLU A 197 4.76 -0.30 22.06
C GLU A 197 4.63 -1.16 20.81
N GLY A 198 4.04 -2.35 20.94
CA GLY A 198 3.75 -3.22 19.79
C GLY A 198 2.84 -2.57 18.75
N LEU A 199 1.81 -1.85 19.18
CA LEU A 199 0.95 -1.05 18.29
C LEU A 199 1.75 0.05 17.57
N ARG A 200 2.61 0.76 18.32
CA ARG A 200 3.46 1.83 17.76
C ARG A 200 4.42 1.28 16.71
N GLU A 201 5.08 0.16 16.98
CA GLU A 201 5.99 -0.50 16.04
C GLU A 201 5.27 -0.96 14.77
N LEU A 202 4.09 -1.59 14.89
CA LEU A 202 3.30 -2.00 13.74
C LEU A 202 2.85 -0.81 12.89
N LYS A 203 2.42 0.29 13.54
CA LYS A 203 2.07 1.55 12.86
C LYS A 203 3.27 2.12 12.10
N THR A 204 4.40 2.32 12.78
CA THR A 204 5.63 2.84 12.16
C THR A 204 6.07 1.95 10.99
N THR A 205 6.01 0.64 11.14
CA THR A 205 6.45 -0.32 10.11
C THR A 205 5.62 -0.24 8.82
N VAL A 206 4.29 -0.06 8.91
CA VAL A 206 3.45 0.12 7.71
C VAL A 206 3.70 1.48 7.06
N ILE A 207 3.85 2.54 7.85
CA ILE A 207 4.22 3.89 7.35
C ILE A 207 5.56 3.85 6.62
N GLU A 208 6.58 3.19 7.18
CA GLU A 208 7.89 3.01 6.52
C GLU A 208 7.81 2.22 5.21
N THR A 209 6.88 1.27 5.13
CA THR A 209 6.65 0.53 3.88
C THR A 209 6.05 1.45 2.82
N ILE A 210 5.05 2.26 3.20
CA ILE A 210 4.40 3.24 2.31
C ILE A 210 5.40 4.32 1.88
N ASN A 211 6.17 4.89 2.82
CA ASN A 211 7.18 5.92 2.53
C ASN A 211 8.26 5.41 1.58
N GLY A 212 8.72 4.16 1.74
CA GLY A 212 9.68 3.57 0.80
C GLY A 212 9.13 3.47 -0.63
N LEU A 213 7.84 3.15 -0.78
CA LEU A 213 7.17 3.12 -2.09
C LEU A 213 6.96 4.52 -2.67
N ILE A 214 6.58 5.50 -1.84
CA ILE A 214 6.47 6.91 -2.23
C ILE A 214 7.80 7.43 -2.75
N ASP A 215 8.88 7.25 -1.99
CA ASP A 215 10.21 7.74 -2.35
C ASP A 215 10.70 7.12 -3.66
N SER A 216 10.43 5.81 -3.86
CA SER A 216 10.75 5.09 -5.10
C SER A 216 10.01 5.68 -6.31
N LEU A 217 8.69 5.86 -6.20
CA LEU A 217 7.84 6.45 -7.24
C LEU A 217 8.26 7.89 -7.57
N CYS A 218 8.40 8.74 -6.56
CA CYS A 218 8.82 10.14 -6.70
C CYS A 218 10.19 10.25 -7.37
N LYS A 219 11.17 9.45 -6.93
CA LYS A 219 12.50 9.40 -7.55
C LYS A 219 12.46 8.95 -9.00
N LYS A 220 11.66 7.93 -9.32
CA LYS A 220 11.53 7.39 -10.68
C LYS A 220 10.96 8.41 -11.66
N HIS A 221 9.98 9.20 -11.22
CA HIS A 221 9.29 10.20 -12.04
C HIS A 221 9.82 11.63 -11.86
N LYS A 222 10.86 11.84 -11.04
CA LYS A 222 11.45 13.14 -10.71
C LYS A 222 10.42 14.14 -10.15
N ILE A 223 9.50 13.63 -9.33
CA ILE A 223 8.48 14.43 -8.65
C ILE A 223 8.98 14.73 -7.24
N ASP A 224 8.87 15.98 -6.79
CA ASP A 224 9.10 16.33 -5.39
C ASP A 224 7.93 15.78 -4.57
N ASN A 225 8.22 15.03 -3.51
CA ASN A 225 7.19 14.39 -2.70
C ASN A 225 6.27 15.42 -2.01
N ARG A 226 6.71 16.68 -1.86
CA ARG A 226 5.91 17.81 -1.38
C ARG A 226 4.82 18.24 -2.37
N GLU A 227 4.81 17.70 -3.57
CA GLU A 227 3.76 17.89 -4.58
C GLU A 227 2.71 16.79 -4.57
N LEU A 228 2.80 15.85 -3.63
CA LEU A 228 1.74 14.89 -3.32
C LEU A 228 0.77 15.50 -2.31
N TYR A 229 -0.42 15.89 -2.77
CA TYR A 229 -1.37 16.68 -1.97
C TYR A 229 -2.57 15.89 -1.43
N HIS A 230 -2.82 14.69 -1.96
CA HIS A 230 -3.92 13.84 -1.54
C HIS A 230 -3.50 12.37 -1.52
N ILE A 231 -3.83 11.68 -0.44
CA ILE A 231 -3.55 10.28 -0.19
C ILE A 231 -4.88 9.60 0.09
N SER A 232 -5.29 8.65 -0.75
CA SER A 232 -6.43 7.76 -0.45
C SER A 232 -5.90 6.43 0.04
N VAL A 233 -6.41 5.91 1.15
CA VAL A 233 -5.95 4.66 1.77
C VAL A 233 -7.09 3.68 1.92
N ALA A 234 -6.89 2.46 1.44
CA ALA A 234 -7.79 1.32 1.59
C ALA A 234 -7.05 0.14 2.23
N GLY A 235 -7.79 -0.74 2.88
CA GLY A 235 -7.28 -1.92 3.55
C GLY A 235 -8.31 -2.48 4.51
N ASN A 236 -8.19 -3.77 4.85
CA ASN A 236 -9.10 -4.39 5.80
C ASN A 236 -9.07 -3.67 7.16
N THR A 237 -10.09 -3.89 7.98
CA THR A 237 -10.29 -3.13 9.22
C THR A 237 -9.09 -3.18 10.17
N VAL A 238 -8.41 -4.33 10.26
CA VAL A 238 -7.22 -4.49 11.12
C VAL A 238 -6.07 -3.65 10.58
N MET A 239 -5.79 -3.73 9.27
CA MET A 239 -4.76 -2.92 8.63
C MET A 239 -5.04 -1.42 8.76
N THR A 240 -6.30 -1.02 8.58
CA THR A 240 -6.76 0.35 8.78
C THR A 240 -6.50 0.82 10.22
N TYR A 241 -6.90 0.02 11.22
CA TYR A 241 -6.70 0.37 12.64
C TYR A 241 -5.22 0.53 12.98
N LEU A 242 -4.36 -0.40 12.54
CA LEU A 242 -2.92 -0.30 12.75
C LEU A 242 -2.33 0.94 12.08
N PHE A 243 -2.76 1.26 10.86
CA PHE A 243 -2.31 2.44 10.11
C PHE A 243 -2.67 3.76 10.82
N VAL A 244 -3.91 3.91 11.27
CA VAL A 244 -4.36 5.12 11.98
C VAL A 244 -3.94 5.15 13.46
N GLY A 245 -3.41 4.05 13.99
CA GLY A 245 -2.95 3.92 15.38
C GLY A 245 -4.05 3.64 16.40
N LEU A 246 -5.13 2.97 15.97
CA LEU A 246 -6.20 2.48 16.85
C LEU A 246 -5.90 1.06 17.34
N ASP A 247 -6.27 0.77 18.59
CA ASP A 247 -6.17 -0.57 19.18
C ASP A 247 -7.09 -1.56 18.43
N PRO A 248 -6.54 -2.60 17.76
CA PRO A 248 -7.33 -3.58 17.03
C PRO A 248 -7.80 -4.75 17.91
N TYR A 249 -7.36 -4.86 19.18
CA TYR A 249 -7.73 -5.97 20.08
C TYR A 249 -9.25 -6.17 20.25
N PRO A 250 -10.08 -5.11 20.34
CA PRO A 250 -11.53 -5.28 20.42
C PRO A 250 -12.14 -6.09 19.26
N LEU A 251 -11.49 -6.13 18.09
CA LEU A 251 -11.98 -6.86 16.89
C LEU A 251 -12.02 -8.38 17.10
N ILE A 252 -11.11 -8.93 17.92
CA ILE A 252 -11.00 -10.38 18.19
C ILE A 252 -11.36 -10.78 19.62
N ARG A 253 -11.60 -9.80 20.52
CA ARG A 253 -11.86 -10.05 21.95
C ARG A 253 -12.97 -11.06 22.21
N SER A 254 -14.04 -11.04 21.41
CA SER A 254 -15.14 -12.00 21.51
C SER A 254 -15.84 -12.13 20.16
N PHE A 255 -15.96 -13.33 19.62
CA PHE A 255 -16.80 -13.61 18.45
C PHE A 255 -18.30 -13.73 18.77
N LYS A 256 -18.66 -13.72 20.06
CA LYS A 256 -20.05 -13.83 20.52
C LYS A 256 -20.77 -12.49 20.63
N THR A 257 -20.02 -11.39 20.77
CA THR A 257 -20.56 -10.04 20.95
C THR A 257 -20.23 -9.19 19.73
N PRO A 258 -21.22 -8.63 19.01
CA PRO A 258 -20.95 -7.73 17.89
C PRO A 258 -20.02 -6.58 18.31
N VAL A 259 -18.99 -6.32 17.49
CA VAL A 259 -18.10 -5.18 17.69
C VAL A 259 -18.65 -4.05 16.85
N LYS A 260 -18.92 -2.89 17.46
CA LYS A 260 -19.37 -1.71 16.75
C LYS A 260 -18.18 -1.08 16.04
N ILE A 261 -18.23 -1.05 14.70
CA ILE A 261 -17.27 -0.35 13.86
C ILE A 261 -17.93 0.97 13.45
N ASP A 262 -17.17 2.07 13.50
CA ASP A 262 -17.66 3.37 13.01
C ASP A 262 -17.56 3.36 11.47
N PRO A 263 -18.68 3.47 10.73
CA PRO A 263 -18.66 3.44 9.27
C PRO A 263 -18.23 4.78 8.66
N LYS A 264 -17.63 5.69 9.44
CA LYS A 264 -17.08 6.95 8.95
C LYS A 264 -15.65 6.77 8.46
N PRO A 265 -15.24 7.51 7.42
CA PRO A 265 -13.85 7.56 7.01
C PRO A 265 -13.01 8.25 8.08
N TYR A 266 -11.71 7.95 8.11
CA TYR A 266 -10.74 8.77 8.83
C TYR A 266 -10.17 9.81 7.87
N ILE A 267 -10.15 11.07 8.31
CA ILE A 267 -9.56 12.17 7.54
C ILE A 267 -8.48 12.81 8.40
N LEU A 268 -7.23 12.63 7.98
CA LEU A 268 -6.02 13.00 8.72
C LEU A 268 -5.14 13.91 7.86
N LYS A 269 -4.15 14.55 8.49
CA LYS A 269 -3.04 15.16 7.76
C LYS A 269 -1.91 14.16 7.58
N ALA A 270 -1.18 14.28 6.48
CA ALA A 270 0.02 13.47 6.26
C ALA A 270 1.04 13.59 7.39
N SER A 271 1.16 14.77 8.02
CA SER A 271 2.02 14.98 9.19
C SER A 271 1.63 14.16 10.41
N ASP A 272 0.35 13.82 10.59
CA ASP A 272 -0.12 13.03 11.75
C ASP A 272 0.33 11.56 11.66
N LEU A 273 0.75 11.15 10.45
CA LEU A 273 1.19 9.80 10.09
C LEU A 273 2.66 9.78 9.64
N GLU A 274 3.36 10.90 9.63
CA GLU A 274 4.75 11.00 9.17
C GLU A 274 4.95 10.45 7.74
N LEU A 275 3.96 10.67 6.86
CA LEU A 275 4.07 10.29 5.45
C LEU A 275 5.01 11.26 4.70
N ASN A 276 5.84 10.70 3.83
CA ASN A 276 6.78 11.44 2.98
C ASN A 276 6.05 12.15 1.82
N THR A 277 5.13 13.06 2.14
CA THR A 277 4.34 13.84 1.18
C THR A 277 4.34 15.32 1.57
N ASN A 278 3.49 16.15 0.95
CA ASN A 278 3.19 17.45 1.54
C ASN A 278 2.64 17.25 2.96
N ARG A 279 3.15 17.99 3.95
CA ARG A 279 2.80 17.78 5.36
C ARG A 279 1.32 18.02 5.67
N ASP A 280 0.70 18.93 4.95
CA ASP A 280 -0.72 19.28 5.09
C ASP A 280 -1.59 18.60 4.01
N ALA A 281 -1.03 17.61 3.30
CA ALA A 281 -1.81 16.75 2.40
C ALA A 281 -2.93 16.04 3.16
N ILE A 282 -4.06 15.85 2.48
CA ILE A 282 -5.20 15.11 3.02
C ILE A 282 -4.90 13.62 2.93
N VAL A 283 -5.04 12.91 4.04
CA VAL A 283 -5.08 11.44 4.07
C VAL A 283 -6.51 11.02 4.32
N TYR A 284 -7.17 10.54 3.27
CA TYR A 284 -8.52 10.00 3.31
C TYR A 284 -8.46 8.47 3.41
N VAL A 285 -8.85 7.93 4.55
CA VAL A 285 -8.90 6.48 4.79
C VAL A 285 -10.33 6.01 4.61
N LEU A 286 -10.54 5.05 3.72
CA LEU A 286 -11.87 4.51 3.42
C LEU A 286 -12.49 3.90 4.69
N PRO A 287 -13.82 4.00 4.86
CA PRO A 287 -14.50 3.52 6.06
C PRO A 287 -14.47 1.99 6.17
N CYS A 288 -14.51 1.49 7.40
CA CYS A 288 -14.65 0.07 7.69
C CYS A 288 -16.13 -0.29 7.96
N SER A 289 -16.58 -1.46 7.51
CA SER A 289 -17.98 -1.91 7.67
C SER A 289 -18.13 -3.11 8.62
N GLY A 290 -17.04 -3.78 8.99
CA GLY A 290 -17.07 -4.94 9.88
C GLY A 290 -15.70 -5.25 10.48
N ARG A 291 -15.57 -6.37 11.19
CA ARG A 291 -14.31 -6.72 11.89
C ARG A 291 -13.13 -6.95 10.95
N PHE A 292 -13.42 -7.54 9.79
CA PHE A 292 -12.44 -7.83 8.74
C PHE A 292 -12.90 -7.30 7.38
N LEU A 293 -14.06 -6.64 7.33
CA LEU A 293 -14.60 -5.94 6.16
C LEU A 293 -14.21 -4.47 6.27
N GLY A 294 -13.09 -4.10 5.65
CA GLY A 294 -12.51 -2.77 5.73
C GLY A 294 -12.75 -1.91 4.50
N GLY A 295 -11.92 -0.88 4.37
CA GLY A 295 -11.98 0.07 3.27
C GLY A 295 -11.52 -0.50 1.93
N ASP A 296 -10.79 -1.61 1.93
CA ASP A 296 -10.46 -2.39 0.73
C ASP A 296 -11.72 -2.81 -0.03
N VAL A 297 -12.65 -3.49 0.66
CA VAL A 297 -13.91 -3.93 0.06
C VAL A 297 -14.80 -2.75 -0.34
N ILE A 298 -14.79 -1.66 0.43
CA ILE A 298 -15.50 -0.44 0.04
C ILE A 298 -14.90 0.14 -1.26
N GLY A 299 -13.58 0.11 -1.39
CA GLY A 299 -12.86 0.49 -2.60
C GLY A 299 -13.29 -0.36 -3.80
N ASP A 300 -13.44 -1.68 -3.61
CA ASP A 300 -13.90 -2.60 -4.65
C ASP A 300 -15.34 -2.30 -5.10
N ILE A 301 -16.26 -2.08 -4.15
CA ILE A 301 -17.66 -1.71 -4.43
C ILE A 301 -17.72 -0.43 -5.26
N VAL A 302 -16.91 0.57 -4.92
CA VAL A 302 -16.86 1.84 -5.65
C VAL A 302 -16.26 1.64 -7.04
N THR A 303 -15.13 0.94 -7.12
CA THR A 303 -14.38 0.71 -8.36
C THR A 303 -15.18 -0.11 -9.37
N ALA A 304 -15.86 -1.16 -8.92
CA ALA A 304 -16.72 -2.00 -9.74
C ALA A 304 -18.09 -1.36 -10.07
N GLY A 305 -18.41 -0.20 -9.48
CA GLY A 305 -19.64 0.53 -9.77
C GLY A 305 -20.91 -0.13 -9.21
N LEU A 306 -20.80 -1.06 -8.25
CA LEU A 306 -21.97 -1.74 -7.66
C LEU A 306 -22.93 -0.75 -6.97
N HIS A 307 -22.40 0.39 -6.50
CA HIS A 307 -23.18 1.48 -5.90
C HIS A 307 -23.99 2.32 -6.91
N LEU A 308 -23.83 2.06 -8.22
CA LEU A 308 -24.51 2.80 -9.29
C LEU A 308 -25.58 1.97 -10.01
N ILE A 309 -25.59 0.65 -9.83
CA ILE A 309 -26.48 -0.27 -10.54
C ILE A 309 -27.76 -0.56 -9.75
N ASP A 310 -28.86 -0.76 -10.46
CA ASP A 310 -30.16 -1.14 -9.88
C ASP A 310 -30.24 -2.63 -9.55
N GLU A 311 -29.67 -3.47 -10.41
CA GLU A 311 -29.71 -4.92 -10.26
C GLU A 311 -28.59 -5.42 -9.33
N PRO A 312 -28.88 -6.38 -8.43
CA PRO A 312 -27.85 -6.96 -7.58
C PRO A 312 -26.75 -7.65 -8.40
N ALA A 313 -25.50 -7.34 -8.09
CA ALA A 313 -24.33 -8.04 -8.63
C ALA A 313 -23.52 -8.66 -7.50
N LEU A 314 -22.78 -9.71 -7.84
CA LEU A 314 -21.85 -10.40 -6.95
C LEU A 314 -20.43 -9.93 -7.25
N LEU A 315 -19.75 -9.45 -6.23
CA LEU A 315 -18.34 -9.12 -6.22
C LEU A 315 -17.63 -10.12 -5.29
N ILE A 316 -16.50 -10.64 -5.76
CA ILE A 316 -15.66 -11.58 -5.00
C ILE A 316 -14.23 -11.05 -5.08
N ASP A 317 -13.71 -10.57 -3.96
CA ASP A 317 -12.29 -10.28 -3.81
C ASP A 317 -11.59 -11.53 -3.24
N ILE A 318 -10.56 -11.99 -3.94
CA ILE A 318 -9.82 -13.21 -3.62
C ILE A 318 -8.39 -12.80 -3.25
N GLY A 319 -8.14 -12.73 -1.94
CA GLY A 319 -6.82 -12.53 -1.37
C GLY A 319 -6.50 -13.57 -0.31
N THR A 320 -5.76 -13.15 0.72
CA THR A 320 -5.47 -13.99 1.90
C THR A 320 -6.77 -14.37 2.64
N ASN A 321 -7.76 -13.47 2.61
CA ASN A 321 -9.15 -13.77 2.88
C ASN A 321 -9.93 -13.69 1.56
N THR A 322 -11.13 -14.28 1.54
CA THR A 322 -12.08 -14.07 0.45
C THR A 322 -13.24 -13.26 0.97
N GLU A 323 -13.37 -12.06 0.42
CA GLU A 323 -14.46 -11.13 0.69
C GLU A 323 -15.50 -11.29 -0.43
N VAL A 324 -16.75 -11.55 -0.03
CA VAL A 324 -17.87 -11.71 -0.96
C VAL A 324 -18.90 -10.65 -0.65
N VAL A 325 -19.24 -9.84 -1.66
CA VAL A 325 -20.25 -8.81 -1.58
C VAL A 325 -21.33 -9.08 -2.62
N ILE A 326 -22.59 -9.08 -2.21
CA ILE A 326 -23.74 -9.00 -3.11
C ILE A 326 -24.50 -7.72 -2.83
N GLY A 327 -24.83 -6.95 -3.87
CA GLY A 327 -25.54 -5.71 -3.67
C GLY A 327 -25.78 -4.89 -4.91
N CYS A 328 -26.41 -3.75 -4.71
CA CYS A 328 -26.77 -2.75 -5.69
C CYS A 328 -26.78 -1.36 -5.03
N LYS A 329 -27.19 -0.31 -5.75
CA LYS A 329 -27.22 1.08 -5.27
C LYS A 329 -27.93 1.30 -3.92
N ASN A 330 -28.89 0.45 -3.57
CA ASN A 330 -29.75 0.63 -2.39
C ASN A 330 -29.32 -0.20 -1.18
N TRP A 331 -28.59 -1.30 -1.38
CA TRP A 331 -28.26 -2.22 -0.31
C TRP A 331 -27.05 -3.08 -0.66
N PHE A 332 -26.29 -3.48 0.37
CA PHE A 332 -25.17 -4.39 0.27
C PHE A 332 -25.25 -5.43 1.37
N LEU A 333 -24.91 -6.66 1.04
CA LEU A 333 -24.62 -7.74 1.98
C LEU A 333 -23.20 -8.20 1.71
N ALA A 334 -22.40 -8.32 2.76
CA ALA A 334 -21.01 -8.72 2.66
C ALA A 334 -20.66 -9.77 3.70
N THR A 335 -19.76 -10.66 3.35
CA THR A 335 -19.13 -11.61 4.25
C THR A 335 -17.66 -11.75 3.89
N THR A 336 -16.89 -12.30 4.82
CA THR A 336 -15.47 -12.61 4.64
C THR A 336 -15.22 -14.00 5.21
N ALA A 337 -14.45 -14.79 4.48
CA ALA A 337 -14.07 -16.13 4.89
C ALA A 337 -12.55 -16.29 4.76
N PRO A 338 -11.90 -17.01 5.69
CA PRO A 338 -10.51 -17.42 5.48
C PRO A 338 -10.46 -18.31 4.24
N ALA A 339 -9.84 -17.84 3.16
CA ALA A 339 -9.66 -18.62 1.94
C ALA A 339 -8.59 -19.72 2.12
N GLY A 340 -7.62 -19.43 3.00
CA GLY A 340 -6.36 -20.14 3.03
C GLY A 340 -5.48 -19.77 1.82
N PRO A 341 -4.16 -19.87 1.92
CA PRO A 341 -3.26 -19.35 0.89
C PRO A 341 -3.11 -20.28 -0.33
N ALA A 342 -4.06 -21.20 -0.56
CA ALA A 342 -4.02 -22.18 -1.64
C ALA A 342 -4.01 -21.53 -3.03
N PHE A 343 -4.82 -20.49 -3.24
CA PHE A 343 -4.79 -19.68 -4.47
C PHE A 343 -3.51 -18.83 -4.60
N GLU A 344 -2.81 -18.59 -3.49
CA GLU A 344 -1.47 -18.00 -3.49
C GLU A 344 -0.35 -19.06 -3.63
N GLY A 345 -0.70 -20.31 -3.94
CA GLY A 345 0.22 -21.43 -4.14
C GLY A 345 0.75 -22.09 -2.86
N TRP A 346 0.33 -21.65 -1.68
CA TRP A 346 0.78 -22.24 -0.42
C TRP A 346 0.00 -23.51 -0.05
N GLY A 347 0.67 -24.45 0.60
CA GLY A 347 0.06 -25.73 1.03
C GLY A 347 -0.14 -26.75 -0.10
N LEU A 348 0.17 -26.37 -1.34
CA LEU A 348 0.14 -27.25 -2.51
C LEU A 348 1.56 -27.77 -2.80
N LYS A 349 1.72 -29.07 -3.07
CA LYS A 349 3.03 -29.72 -3.29
C LYS A 349 3.87 -29.03 -4.39
N CYS A 350 3.21 -28.52 -5.42
CA CYS A 350 3.82 -27.80 -6.53
C CYS A 350 3.24 -26.40 -6.71
N GLY A 351 2.51 -25.88 -5.70
CA GLY A 351 1.93 -24.55 -5.80
C GLY A 351 3.00 -23.49 -5.69
N VAL A 352 2.89 -22.50 -6.57
CA VAL A 352 3.75 -21.32 -6.57
C VAL A 352 2.86 -20.11 -6.84
N ARG A 353 3.23 -18.94 -6.31
CA ARG A 353 2.59 -17.67 -6.70
C ARG A 353 2.76 -17.44 -8.20
N ALA A 354 1.96 -16.54 -8.78
CA ALA A 354 2.12 -16.10 -10.17
C ALA A 354 3.54 -15.50 -10.40
N ILE A 355 4.45 -16.34 -10.87
CA ILE A 355 5.84 -16.05 -11.18
C ILE A 355 6.17 -16.64 -12.56
N GLN A 356 7.27 -16.20 -13.18
CA GLN A 356 7.69 -16.82 -14.45
C GLN A 356 7.98 -18.31 -14.24
N GLY A 357 7.40 -19.15 -15.09
CA GLY A 357 7.48 -20.61 -14.97
C GLY A 357 6.31 -21.24 -14.21
N ALA A 358 5.47 -20.44 -13.54
CA ALA A 358 4.20 -20.91 -13.01
C ALA A 358 3.25 -21.26 -14.16
N ILE A 359 2.54 -22.38 -14.01
CA ILE A 359 1.49 -22.79 -14.94
C ILE A 359 0.25 -21.94 -14.64
N GLU A 360 -0.16 -21.09 -15.57
CA GLU A 360 -1.35 -20.22 -15.43
C GLU A 360 -2.60 -20.78 -16.10
N SER A 361 -2.46 -21.76 -16.99
CA SER A 361 -3.57 -22.46 -17.63
C SER A 361 -3.23 -23.92 -17.87
N VAL A 362 -4.23 -24.79 -17.73
CA VAL A 362 -4.14 -26.23 -18.02
C VAL A 362 -5.39 -26.62 -18.78
N GLN A 363 -5.21 -27.36 -19.87
CA GLN A 363 -6.28 -28.04 -20.57
C GLN A 363 -5.95 -29.53 -20.55
N ILE A 364 -6.88 -30.33 -20.03
CA ILE A 364 -6.74 -31.79 -19.97
C ILE A 364 -7.69 -32.37 -21.01
N ASP A 365 -7.17 -33.23 -21.89
CA ASP A 365 -8.00 -33.98 -22.83
C ASP A 365 -8.82 -35.01 -22.05
N PRO A 366 -10.17 -35.00 -22.13
CA PRO A 366 -11.01 -35.95 -21.39
C PRO A 366 -10.79 -37.42 -21.78
N GLN A 367 -10.06 -37.72 -22.86
CA GLN A 367 -9.77 -39.08 -23.32
C GLN A 367 -8.42 -39.65 -22.85
N THR A 368 -7.55 -38.83 -22.25
CA THR A 368 -6.27 -39.25 -21.64
C THR A 368 -6.30 -39.06 -20.14
#